data_AF-A0A2G9T5B5-F1
#
_entry.id   AF-A0A2G9T5B5-F1
#
_cell.length_a   1.000
_cell.length_b   1.000
_cell.length_c   1.000
_cell.angle_alpha   90.00
_cell.angle_beta   90.00
_cell.angle_gamma   90.00
#
_symmetry.space_group_name_H-M   'P 1'
#
loop_
_entity.id
_entity.type
_entity.pdbx_description
1 polymer ?
#
loop_
_entity_poly.entity_id
_entity_poly.type
_entity_poly.pdbx_seq_one_letter_code
_entity_poly.pdbx_strand_id
1 'polypeptide(L)'
;VDDFRPMWIESPALNTTNGSARVKIDTTDILVGVKCEVIECEDTSTVPNRLQFTVDPSCLAAARTEARGGEYFTEAIADVLEEAYHGSGDVITNMERLILSKQFMWKVYVDVVIQQYGGNIIDAIFIAVKAALIDTRITNLTLVPQDEGKFNIECDESTETNFFQLEAA
;
A
#
# COMPACT_ATOMS: atom_id res chain seq x y z
N VAL A 1 28.65 -14.56 -11.86
CA VAL A 1 27.47 -15.45 -11.85
C VAL A 1 26.37 -14.57 -11.32
N ASP A 2 25.71 -13.85 -12.22
CA ASP A 2 24.68 -12.85 -11.91
C ASP A 2 23.31 -13.42 -12.29
N ASP A 3 23.02 -14.63 -11.79
CA ASP A 3 21.72 -15.26 -12.03
C ASP A 3 20.78 -14.95 -10.87
N PHE A 4 19.70 -14.24 -11.19
CA PHE A 4 18.62 -14.00 -10.24
C PHE A 4 17.86 -15.29 -9.93
N ARG A 5 17.37 -15.39 -8.69
CA ARG A 5 16.49 -16.48 -8.28
C ARG A 5 15.15 -16.39 -9.03
N PRO A 6 14.51 -17.52 -9.36
CA PRO A 6 13.20 -17.50 -10.00
C PRO A 6 12.19 -16.76 -9.12
N MET A 7 11.40 -15.91 -9.77
CA MET A 7 10.39 -15.07 -9.13
C MET A 7 9.02 -15.24 -9.77
N TRP A 8 7.99 -15.18 -8.94
CA TRP A 8 6.58 -15.26 -9.35
C TRP A 8 5.82 -14.11 -8.70
N ILE A 9 5.03 -13.41 -9.51
CA ILE A 9 4.17 -12.30 -9.06
C ILE A 9 2.74 -12.67 -9.41
N GLU A 10 1.85 -12.61 -8.42
CA GLU A 10 0.41 -12.79 -8.56
C GLU A 10 -0.27 -11.50 -8.12
N SER A 11 -1.03 -10.85 -9.01
CA SER A 11 -1.76 -9.62 -8.73
C SER A 11 -2.98 -9.50 -9.67
N PRO A 12 -4.21 -9.34 -9.14
CA PRO A 12 -4.56 -9.35 -7.72
C PRO A 12 -4.37 -10.73 -7.07
N ALA A 13 -3.98 -10.77 -5.80
CA ALA A 13 -3.86 -11.98 -4.98
C ALA A 13 -5.03 -12.17 -4.01
N LEU A 14 -5.75 -11.10 -3.67
CA LEU A 14 -6.87 -11.05 -2.74
C LEU A 14 -8.05 -10.32 -3.38
N ASN A 15 -9.26 -10.81 -3.12
CA ASN A 15 -10.50 -10.22 -3.65
C ASN A 15 -11.19 -9.24 -2.68
N THR A 16 -10.65 -9.10 -1.46
CA THR A 16 -11.28 -8.34 -0.37
C THR A 16 -10.60 -7.01 -0.08
N THR A 17 -9.57 -6.66 -0.85
CA THR A 17 -8.76 -5.44 -0.68
C THR A 17 -8.90 -4.55 -1.92
N ASN A 18 -8.54 -3.26 -1.79
CA ASN A 18 -8.56 -2.33 -2.93
C ASN A 18 -7.48 -2.70 -3.96
N GLY A 19 -6.34 -3.21 -3.49
CA GLY A 19 -5.27 -3.77 -4.30
C GLY A 19 -4.57 -4.89 -3.55
N SER A 20 -3.92 -5.79 -4.27
CA SER A 20 -3.14 -6.86 -3.65
C SER A 20 -2.09 -7.44 -4.57
N ALA A 21 -1.04 -7.98 -3.97
CA ALA A 21 -0.08 -8.79 -4.69
C ALA A 21 0.54 -9.83 -3.79
N ARG A 22 0.94 -10.95 -4.38
CA ARG A 22 1.80 -11.95 -3.76
C ARG A 22 3.05 -12.11 -4.59
N VAL A 23 4.20 -12.01 -3.95
CA VAL A 23 5.50 -12.20 -4.59
C VAL A 23 6.22 -13.33 -3.92
N LYS A 24 6.67 -14.27 -4.73
CA LYS A 24 7.50 -15.38 -4.30
C LYS A 24 8.85 -15.31 -5.01
N ILE A 25 9.93 -15.29 -4.26
CA ILE A 25 11.31 -15.38 -4.78
C ILE A 25 11.95 -16.59 -4.11
N ASP A 26 12.02 -17.69 -4.85
CA ASP A 26 12.44 -18.99 -4.35
C ASP A 26 11.70 -19.39 -3.04
N THR A 27 12.36 -19.31 -1.88
CA THR A 27 11.82 -19.64 -0.55
C THR A 27 11.30 -18.43 0.23
N THR A 28 11.34 -17.23 -0.36
CA THR A 28 10.78 -16.01 0.23
C THR A 28 9.40 -15.76 -0.36
N ASP A 29 8.41 -15.55 0.49
CA ASP A 29 7.00 -15.42 0.10
C ASP A 29 6.38 -14.25 0.87
N ILE A 30 5.89 -13.27 0.13
CA ILE A 30 5.35 -12.01 0.63
C ILE A 30 3.95 -11.82 0.06
N LEU A 31 3.01 -11.52 0.94
CA LEU A 31 1.65 -11.14 0.58
C LEU A 31 1.44 -9.69 1.00
N VAL A 32 0.90 -8.86 0.11
CA VAL A 32 0.57 -7.46 0.38
C VAL A 32 -0.90 -7.21 0.08
N GLY A 33 -1.57 -6.56 1.01
CA GLY A 33 -2.93 -6.04 0.85
C GLY A 33 -2.93 -4.52 0.95
N VAL A 34 -3.72 -3.86 0.11
CA VAL A 34 -3.90 -2.41 0.15
C VAL A 34 -5.35 -2.09 0.46
N LYS A 35 -5.58 -1.25 1.47
CA LYS A 35 -6.91 -0.78 1.85
C LYS A 35 -6.94 0.75 1.84
N CYS A 36 -7.97 1.32 1.25
CA CYS A 36 -8.13 2.77 1.13
C CYS A 36 -9.32 3.22 1.97
N GLU A 37 -9.14 4.28 2.76
CA GLU A 37 -10.19 4.88 3.57
C GLU A 37 -10.19 6.40 3.41
N VAL A 38 -11.37 7.01 3.42
CA VAL A 38 -11.50 8.47 3.44
C VAL A 38 -11.37 8.94 4.87
N ILE A 39 -10.47 9.90 5.09
CA ILE A 39 -10.27 10.54 6.39
C ILE A 39 -10.64 12.02 6.29
N GLU A 40 -11.16 12.55 7.39
CA GLU A 40 -11.36 13.98 7.61
C GLU A 40 -10.13 14.56 8.32
N CYS A 41 -9.67 15.72 7.85
CA CYS A 41 -8.49 16.43 8.34
C CYS A 41 -8.79 17.93 8.39
N GLU A 42 -8.10 18.67 9.27
CA GLU A 42 -8.25 20.14 9.32
C GLU A 42 -7.70 20.81 8.05
N ASP A 43 -6.56 20.31 7.55
CA ASP A 43 -5.94 20.74 6.30
C ASP A 43 -5.16 19.59 5.65
N THR A 44 -5.60 19.13 4.48
CA THR A 44 -4.95 18.05 3.72
C THR A 44 -3.54 18.38 3.26
N SER A 45 -3.15 19.66 3.19
CA SER A 45 -1.76 20.06 2.88
C SER A 45 -0.78 19.78 4.03
N THR A 46 -1.29 19.62 5.25
CA THR A 46 -0.48 19.36 6.45
C THR A 46 -0.26 17.88 6.72
N VAL A 47 -0.82 16.99 5.88
CA VAL A 47 -0.67 15.53 5.97
C VAL A 47 0.37 15.08 4.94
N PRO A 48 1.68 15.04 5.29
CA PRO A 48 2.75 14.74 4.35
C PRO A 48 2.71 13.29 3.86
N ASN A 49 2.18 12.37 4.67
CA ASN A 49 2.23 10.93 4.42
C ASN A 49 0.83 10.39 4.18
N ARG A 50 0.54 10.04 2.93
CA ARG A 50 -0.78 9.51 2.51
C ARG A 50 -0.84 8.00 2.49
N LEU A 51 0.33 7.36 2.41
CA LEU A 51 0.48 5.92 2.58
C LEU A 51 0.91 5.63 4.02
N GLN A 52 0.51 4.49 4.55
CA GLN A 52 0.97 3.99 5.83
C GLN A 52 1.34 2.51 5.65
N PHE A 53 2.57 2.15 5.99
CA PHE A 53 3.07 0.79 5.84
C PHE A 53 3.04 0.04 7.18
N THR A 54 2.50 -1.18 7.16
CA THR A 54 2.59 -2.14 8.27
C THR A 54 3.28 -3.39 7.77
N VAL A 55 4.21 -3.95 8.54
CA VAL A 55 4.93 -5.17 8.17
C VAL A 55 4.83 -6.17 9.30
N ASP A 56 4.20 -7.31 9.04
CA ASP A 56 3.98 -8.35 10.03
C ASP A 56 4.47 -9.73 9.55
N PRO A 57 5.14 -10.51 10.40
CA PRO A 57 5.49 -11.88 10.08
C PRO A 57 4.32 -12.82 10.36
N SER A 58 4.07 -13.76 9.44
CA SER A 58 3.21 -14.91 9.73
C SER A 58 3.82 -15.81 10.80
N CYS A 59 3.03 -16.70 11.39
CA CYS A 59 3.52 -17.71 12.33
C CYS A 59 4.67 -18.57 11.77
N LEU A 60 4.72 -18.77 10.45
CA LEU A 60 5.79 -19.53 9.78
C LEU A 60 7.10 -18.73 9.65
N ALA A 61 6.99 -17.42 9.45
CA ALA A 61 8.14 -16.53 9.34
C ALA A 61 8.66 -16.04 10.70
N ALA A 62 7.79 -16.03 11.74
CA ALA A 62 8.06 -15.47 13.06
C ALA A 62 9.40 -15.94 13.64
N ALA A 63 9.69 -17.25 13.65
CA ALA A 63 10.95 -17.75 14.21
C ALA A 63 12.21 -17.17 13.53
N ARG A 64 12.14 -16.88 12.21
CA ARG A 64 13.26 -16.29 11.48
C ARG A 64 13.34 -14.77 11.63
N THR A 65 12.22 -14.08 11.78
CA THR A 65 12.19 -12.63 12.03
C THR A 65 12.60 -12.32 13.47
N GLU A 66 12.15 -13.12 14.45
CA GLU A 66 12.59 -13.05 15.86
C GLU A 66 14.12 -13.20 15.98
N ALA A 67 14.70 -14.17 15.27
CA ALA A 67 16.15 -14.35 15.23
C ALA A 67 16.91 -13.14 14.62
N ARG A 68 16.21 -12.19 13.98
CA ARG A 68 16.75 -10.98 13.37
C ARG A 68 16.37 -9.70 14.12
N GLY A 69 15.76 -9.81 15.30
CA GLY A 69 15.35 -8.67 16.12
C GLY A 69 13.84 -8.51 16.28
N GLY A 70 13.04 -9.42 15.73
CA GLY A 70 11.59 -9.46 15.92
C GLY A 70 10.93 -8.18 15.43
N GLU A 71 10.24 -7.48 16.33
CA GLU A 71 9.54 -6.23 16.07
C GLU A 71 10.44 -5.12 15.51
N TYR A 72 11.67 -4.95 16.04
CA TYR A 72 12.61 -3.94 15.53
C TYR A 72 12.98 -4.19 14.06
N PHE A 73 13.00 -5.46 13.64
CA PHE A 73 13.31 -5.81 12.27
C PHE A 73 12.17 -5.43 11.33
N THR A 74 10.93 -5.68 11.73
CA THR A 74 9.75 -5.34 10.91
C THR A 74 9.48 -3.84 10.90
N GLU A 75 9.67 -3.15 12.02
CA GLU A 75 9.60 -1.68 12.13
C GLU A 75 10.64 -1.02 11.22
N ALA A 76 11.89 -1.50 11.24
CA ALA A 76 12.93 -0.97 10.34
C ALA A 76 12.59 -1.17 8.84
N ILE A 77 11.87 -2.25 8.47
CA ILE A 77 11.41 -2.42 7.09
C ILE A 77 10.30 -1.42 6.76
N ALA A 78 9.36 -1.20 7.69
CA ALA A 78 8.31 -0.21 7.52
C ALA A 78 8.91 1.20 7.36
N ASP A 79 9.89 1.58 8.18
CA ASP A 79 10.60 2.86 8.07
C ASP A 79 11.29 3.04 6.72
N VAL A 80 11.92 1.98 6.19
CA VAL A 80 12.54 2.00 4.86
C VAL A 80 11.50 2.17 3.75
N LEU A 81 10.29 1.61 3.90
CA LEU A 81 9.19 1.83 2.97
C LEU A 81 8.66 3.27 3.06
N GLU A 82 8.45 3.78 4.26
CA GLU A 82 8.04 5.18 4.48
C GLU A 82 9.04 6.15 3.84
N GLU A 83 10.35 5.98 4.07
CA GLU A 83 11.38 6.82 3.45
C GLU A 83 11.41 6.68 1.92
N ALA A 84 11.23 5.48 1.39
CA ALA A 84 11.26 5.24 -0.04
C ALA A 84 10.05 5.84 -0.79
N TYR A 85 8.86 5.82 -0.18
CA TYR A 85 7.62 6.28 -0.82
C TYR A 85 7.24 7.73 -0.48
N HIS A 86 7.69 8.29 0.64
CA HIS A 86 7.44 9.70 1.00
C HIS A 86 8.68 10.59 0.92
N GLY A 87 9.87 10.01 0.78
CA GLY A 87 11.11 10.76 0.57
C GLY A 87 11.19 11.40 -0.83
N SER A 88 12.40 11.67 -1.30
CA SER A 88 12.63 12.17 -2.67
C SER A 88 12.35 11.13 -3.78
N GLY A 89 11.89 9.94 -3.41
CA GLY A 89 11.52 8.88 -4.33
C GLY A 89 10.18 9.19 -5.00
N ASP A 90 10.21 9.52 -6.28
CA ASP A 90 9.02 9.75 -7.11
C ASP A 90 8.40 8.40 -7.55
N VAL A 91 8.08 7.54 -6.58
CA VAL A 91 7.63 6.16 -6.87
C VAL A 91 6.18 6.13 -7.33
N ILE A 92 5.34 7.04 -6.82
CA ILE A 92 3.92 7.17 -7.19
C ILE A 92 3.69 8.56 -7.76
N THR A 93 3.40 8.62 -9.06
CA THR A 93 3.36 9.89 -9.81
C THR A 93 2.06 10.67 -9.64
N ASN A 94 0.97 10.01 -9.21
CA ASN A 94 -0.37 10.59 -9.16
C ASN A 94 -0.93 10.69 -7.73
N MET A 95 -0.07 10.88 -6.72
CA MET A 95 -0.48 11.00 -5.32
C MET A 95 -1.46 12.15 -5.07
N GLU A 96 -1.48 13.22 -5.87
CA GLU A 96 -2.48 14.30 -5.74
C GLU A 96 -3.93 13.82 -5.89
N ARG A 97 -4.17 12.72 -6.62
CA ARG A 97 -5.52 12.16 -6.81
C ARG A 97 -6.13 11.61 -5.53
N LEU A 98 -5.33 11.41 -4.49
CA LEU A 98 -5.80 11.03 -3.15
C LEU A 98 -6.47 12.20 -2.42
N ILE A 99 -6.28 13.45 -2.85
CA ILE A 99 -6.91 14.61 -2.21
C ILE A 99 -8.29 14.84 -2.83
N LEU A 100 -9.34 14.77 -2.00
CA LEU A 100 -10.72 15.09 -2.42
C LEU A 100 -11.04 16.57 -2.21
N SER A 101 -10.61 17.14 -1.08
CA SER A 101 -10.77 18.57 -0.77
C SER A 101 -9.75 19.04 0.28
N LYS A 102 -9.91 20.26 0.78
CA LYS A 102 -9.09 20.79 1.90
C LYS A 102 -9.27 20.00 3.20
N GLN A 103 -10.42 19.34 3.38
CA GLN A 103 -10.77 18.63 4.62
C GLN A 103 -10.86 17.11 4.44
N PHE A 104 -10.97 16.60 3.21
CA PHE A 104 -11.12 15.17 2.96
C PHE A 104 -10.02 14.65 2.04
N MET A 105 -9.42 13.54 2.42
CA MET A 105 -8.45 12.83 1.59
C MET A 105 -8.55 11.32 1.78
N TRP A 106 -8.05 10.58 0.80
CA TRP A 106 -7.81 9.15 0.89
C TRP A 106 -6.51 8.90 1.66
N LYS A 107 -6.60 8.03 2.66
CA LYS A 107 -5.46 7.39 3.30
C LYS A 107 -5.35 5.95 2.82
N VAL A 108 -4.14 5.54 2.45
CA VAL A 108 -3.85 4.23 1.88
C VAL A 108 -3.05 3.43 2.90
N TYR A 109 -3.62 2.34 3.39
CA TYR A 109 -2.96 1.40 4.28
C TYR A 109 -2.39 0.25 3.45
N VAL A 110 -1.11 -0.02 3.63
CA VAL A 110 -0.39 -1.08 2.94
C VAL A 110 0.08 -2.08 3.98
N ASP A 111 -0.58 -3.22 4.03
CA ASP A 111 -0.30 -4.30 4.97
C ASP A 111 0.55 -5.36 4.29
N VAL A 112 1.79 -5.51 4.74
CA VAL A 112 2.76 -6.49 4.25
C VAL A 112 2.82 -7.66 5.23
N VAL A 113 2.54 -8.86 4.74
CA VAL A 113 2.64 -10.09 5.52
C VAL A 113 3.77 -10.97 4.98
N ILE A 114 4.78 -11.22 5.82
CA ILE A 114 5.87 -12.14 5.51
C ILE A 114 5.40 -13.58 5.75
N GLN A 115 5.06 -14.29 4.67
CA GLN A 115 4.63 -15.69 4.73
C GLN A 115 5.83 -16.62 4.95
N GLN A 116 6.94 -16.37 4.26
CA GLN A 116 8.15 -17.17 4.42
C GLN A 116 9.41 -16.32 4.22
N TYR A 117 10.42 -16.53 5.06
CA TYR A 117 11.70 -15.82 4.97
C TYR A 117 12.86 -16.73 4.50
N GLY A 118 13.13 -16.68 3.18
CA GLY A 118 14.21 -17.39 2.51
C GLY A 118 15.47 -16.57 2.16
N GLY A 119 15.45 -15.26 2.39
CA GLY A 119 16.56 -14.33 2.09
C GLY A 119 16.19 -13.29 1.02
N ASN A 120 16.93 -12.19 0.95
CA ASN A 120 16.60 -11.01 0.13
C ASN A 120 15.13 -10.54 0.27
N ILE A 121 14.75 -10.25 1.50
CA ILE A 121 13.37 -9.90 1.87
C ILE A 121 12.98 -8.50 1.41
N ILE A 122 13.93 -7.55 1.43
CA ILE A 122 13.68 -6.15 1.10
C ILE A 122 13.22 -6.04 -0.35
N ASP A 123 13.98 -6.60 -1.29
CA ASP A 123 13.61 -6.60 -2.71
C ASP A 123 12.25 -7.28 -2.95
N ALA A 124 11.99 -8.42 -2.28
CA ALA A 124 10.72 -9.11 -2.39
C ALA A 124 9.55 -8.24 -1.92
N ILE A 125 9.72 -7.52 -0.81
CA ILE A 125 8.71 -6.60 -0.26
C ILE A 125 8.51 -5.41 -1.21
N PHE A 126 9.57 -4.78 -1.70
CA PHE A 126 9.45 -3.64 -2.62
C PHE A 126 8.71 -4.02 -3.92
N ILE A 127 9.01 -5.20 -4.48
CA ILE A 127 8.30 -5.71 -5.66
C ILE A 127 6.83 -5.97 -5.33
N ALA A 128 6.53 -6.57 -4.18
CA ALA A 128 5.17 -6.89 -3.78
C ALA A 128 4.34 -5.63 -3.51
N VAL A 129 4.90 -4.65 -2.80
CA VAL A 129 4.24 -3.38 -2.52
C VAL A 129 3.97 -2.63 -3.82
N LYS A 130 4.96 -2.51 -4.72
CA LYS A 130 4.76 -1.84 -6.01
C LYS A 130 3.67 -2.53 -6.85
N ALA A 131 3.69 -3.86 -6.92
CA ALA A 131 2.67 -4.62 -7.64
C ALA A 131 1.27 -4.41 -7.04
N ALA A 132 1.14 -4.44 -5.71
CA ALA A 132 -0.14 -4.24 -5.03
C ALA A 132 -0.68 -2.80 -5.20
N LEU A 133 0.19 -1.80 -5.21
CA LEU A 133 -0.18 -0.40 -5.43
C LEU A 133 -0.66 -0.15 -6.87
N ILE A 134 0.00 -0.74 -7.88
CA ILE A 134 -0.43 -0.66 -9.28
C ILE A 134 -1.81 -1.30 -9.48
N ASP A 135 -2.08 -2.42 -8.79
CA ASP A 135 -3.39 -3.09 -8.82
C ASP A 135 -4.48 -2.31 -8.07
N THR A 136 -4.11 -1.41 -7.15
CA THR A 136 -5.05 -0.71 -6.26
C THR A 136 -6.08 0.09 -7.05
N ARG A 137 -7.36 -0.22 -6.83
CA ARG A 137 -8.51 0.51 -7.42
C ARG A 137 -9.21 1.31 -6.33
N ILE A 138 -9.23 2.63 -6.52
CA ILE A 138 -9.87 3.58 -5.61
C ILE A 138 -11.06 4.20 -6.33
N THR A 139 -12.23 4.13 -5.72
CA THR A 139 -13.45 4.71 -6.28
C THR A 139 -13.37 6.24 -6.33
N ASN A 140 -13.77 6.83 -7.45
CA ASN A 140 -13.94 8.28 -7.55
C ASN A 140 -15.11 8.72 -6.68
N LEU A 141 -14.86 9.65 -5.76
CA LEU A 141 -15.89 10.22 -4.89
C LEU A 141 -16.14 11.67 -5.25
N THR A 142 -17.41 12.06 -5.23
CA THR A 142 -17.84 13.43 -5.45
C THR A 142 -18.35 14.00 -4.14
N LEU A 143 -17.80 15.13 -3.72
CA LEU A 143 -18.26 15.83 -2.52
C LEU A 143 -19.43 16.74 -2.91
N VAL A 144 -20.61 16.47 -2.37
CA VAL A 144 -21.79 17.31 -2.56
C VAL A 144 -21.93 18.21 -1.33
N PRO A 145 -21.88 19.54 -1.49
CA PRO A 145 -22.07 20.46 -0.38
C PRO A 145 -23.51 20.40 0.11
N GLN A 146 -23.68 20.23 1.42
CA GLN A 146 -24.97 20.36 2.11
C GLN A 146 -25.00 21.66 2.93
N ASP A 147 -26.20 22.07 3.37
CA ASP A 147 -26.35 23.24 4.24
C ASP A 147 -25.58 23.06 5.57
N GLU A 148 -25.10 24.19 6.12
CA GLU A 148 -24.33 24.27 7.39
C GLU A 148 -22.91 23.67 7.37
N GLY A 149 -22.21 23.69 6.23
CA GLY A 149 -20.79 23.35 6.18
C GLY A 149 -20.49 21.86 6.34
N LYS A 150 -21.50 21.00 6.17
CA LYS A 150 -21.37 19.55 6.11
C LYS A 150 -21.26 19.12 4.65
N PHE A 151 -20.36 18.20 4.36
CA PHE A 151 -20.20 17.60 3.04
C PHE A 151 -20.79 16.19 3.06
N ASN A 152 -21.63 15.85 2.09
CA ASN A 152 -22.00 14.47 1.83
C ASN A 152 -21.02 13.88 0.82
N ILE A 153 -20.53 12.68 1.13
CA ILE A 153 -19.72 11.89 0.21
C ILE A 153 -20.69 11.07 -0.63
N GLU A 154 -20.89 11.46 -1.88
CA GLU A 154 -21.64 10.68 -2.84
C GLU A 154 -20.68 9.81 -3.66
N CYS A 155 -21.05 8.54 -3.80
CA CYS A 155 -20.40 7.58 -4.66
C CYS A 155 -21.34 7.35 -5.84
N ASP A 156 -20.96 7.77 -7.04
CA ASP A 156 -21.77 7.54 -8.23
C ASP A 156 -21.95 6.03 -8.44
N GLU A 157 -23.21 5.58 -8.60
CA GLU A 157 -23.56 4.17 -8.77
C GLU A 157 -22.70 3.52 -9.87
N SER A 158 -22.10 2.39 -9.52
CA SER A 158 -20.94 1.80 -10.20
C SER A 158 -21.19 1.44 -11.66
N THR A 159 -20.37 2.00 -12.54
CA THR A 159 -19.89 1.32 -13.75
C THR A 159 -18.39 1.06 -13.60
N GLU A 160 -17.87 0.06 -14.29
CA GLU A 160 -16.48 -0.45 -14.27
C GLU A 160 -15.39 0.58 -14.66
N THR A 161 -15.69 1.87 -14.53
CA THR A 161 -14.94 3.05 -14.95
C THR A 161 -14.79 4.09 -13.84
N ASN A 162 -15.48 3.94 -12.69
CA ASN A 162 -15.44 4.93 -11.59
C ASN A 162 -14.30 4.68 -10.60
N PHE A 163 -13.15 4.22 -11.08
CA PHE A 163 -11.97 4.04 -10.25
C PHE A 163 -10.73 4.59 -10.94
N PHE A 164 -9.78 5.05 -10.13
CA PHE A 164 -8.43 5.33 -10.58
C PHE A 164 -7.46 4.36 -9.93
N GLN A 165 -6.37 4.10 -10.65
CA GLN A 165 -5.25 3.32 -10.16
C GLN A 165 -4.11 4.26 -9.76
N LEU A 166 -3.32 3.83 -8.78
CA LEU A 166 -2.07 4.51 -8.46
C LEU A 166 -1.08 4.22 -9.59
N GLU A 167 -0.54 5.28 -10.18
CA GLU A 167 0.47 5.16 -11.22
C GLU A 167 1.84 5.14 -10.55
N ALA A 168 2.67 4.17 -10.94
CA ALA A 168 4.03 4.05 -10.43
C ALA A 168 5.05 4.31 -11.55
N ALA A 169 6.06 5.15 -11.26
CA ALA A 169 7.14 5.47 -12.19
C ALA A 169 8.12 4.30 -12.42
#